data_AF-A0A1P8YB32-F1
#
_entry.id   AF-A0A1P8YB32-F1
#
_cell.length_a   1.000
_cell.length_b   1.000
_cell.length_c   1.000
_cell.angle_alpha   90.00
_cell.angle_beta   90.00
_cell.angle_gamma   90.00
#
_symmetry.space_group_name_H-M   'P 1'
#
loop_
_entity.id
_entity.type
_entity.pdbx_description
1 polymer ?
#
loop_
_entity_poly.entity_id
_entity_poly.type
_entity_poly.pdbx_seq_one_letter_code
_entity_poly.pdbx_strand_id
1 'polypeptide(L)'
;MTRELTELELLHELEAVAEENVHRHLSMTKDWHPHDYVPWDDGRNFAALGGIDWDPGQSTLSDTAKAAMITNLLTEDNLPSYHREIAEHFSLDGAWGTWVGRWTAEENKHSIVMRDYLVVTRGVDPVALENARMTHMTNGFAPGGNAGLLDSVSYVTFQELATRVSHRNTGKACGDPIADRMLARVAADENLHMMFYRNICGAALDVSPIRPSGRSPRC
;
A
#
# COMPACT_ATOMS: atom_id res chain seq x y z
N MET A 1 9.73 36.37 -10.81
CA MET A 1 10.17 34.97 -10.54
C MET A 1 9.28 34.45 -9.43
N THR A 2 8.57 33.34 -9.65
CA THR A 2 7.80 32.67 -8.58
C THR A 2 8.79 32.22 -7.51
N ARG A 3 8.48 32.50 -6.25
CA ARG A 3 9.29 32.15 -5.09
C ARG A 3 9.33 30.63 -4.91
N GLU A 4 10.50 30.05 -4.64
CA GLU A 4 10.58 28.64 -4.22
C GLU A 4 10.00 28.52 -2.81
N LEU A 5 9.02 27.64 -2.65
CA LEU A 5 8.40 27.34 -1.36
C LEU A 5 9.27 26.35 -0.61
N THR A 6 9.44 26.57 0.69
CA THR A 6 9.93 25.52 1.59
C THR A 6 8.89 24.40 1.70
N GLU A 7 9.29 23.23 2.20
CA GLU A 7 8.35 22.10 2.38
C GLU A 7 7.18 22.45 3.29
N LEU A 8 7.45 23.16 4.39
CA LEU A 8 6.41 23.62 5.31
C LEU A 8 5.42 24.58 4.64
N GLU A 9 5.93 25.50 3.81
CA GLU A 9 5.06 26.41 3.06
C GLU A 9 4.24 25.66 2.02
N LEU A 10 4.82 24.67 1.34
CA LEU A 10 4.10 23.84 0.39
C LEU A 10 2.99 23.01 1.06
N LEU A 11 3.26 22.43 2.24
CA LEU A 11 2.25 21.73 3.05
C LEU A 11 1.09 22.65 3.43
N HIS A 12 1.39 23.87 3.87
CA HIS A 12 0.34 24.85 4.23
C HIS A 12 -0.47 25.30 3.02
N GLU A 13 0.16 25.57 1.88
CA GLU A 13 -0.55 25.98 0.65
C GLU A 13 -1.46 24.87 0.11
N LEU A 14 -1.09 23.60 0.33
CA LEU A 14 -1.86 22.44 -0.12
C LEU A 14 -2.89 21.93 0.89
N GLU A 15 -2.95 22.47 2.11
CA GLU A 15 -3.83 22.01 3.19
C GLU A 15 -5.32 21.97 2.76
N ALA A 16 -5.81 23.04 2.11
CA ALA A 16 -7.20 23.10 1.66
C ALA A 16 -7.52 22.03 0.59
N VAL A 17 -6.55 21.73 -0.29
CA VAL A 17 -6.69 20.67 -1.29
C VAL A 17 -6.66 19.29 -0.63
N ALA A 18 -5.82 19.11 0.38
CA ALA A 18 -5.79 17.90 1.20
C ALA A 18 -7.13 17.68 1.90
N GLU A 19 -7.69 18.72 2.54
CA GLU A 19 -8.99 18.65 3.21
C GLU A 19 -10.12 18.25 2.25
N GLU A 20 -10.21 18.90 1.09
CA GLU A 20 -11.18 18.53 0.05
C GLU A 20 -11.04 17.07 -0.38
N ASN A 21 -9.79 16.60 -0.57
CA ASN A 21 -9.54 15.23 -0.99
C ASN A 21 -9.76 14.19 0.11
N VAL A 22 -9.53 14.54 1.38
CA VAL A 22 -9.92 13.70 2.52
C VAL A 22 -11.43 13.54 2.53
N HIS A 23 -12.19 14.63 2.44
CA HIS A 23 -13.66 14.57 2.40
C HIS A 23 -14.16 13.76 1.20
N ARG A 24 -13.57 13.97 0.02
CA ARG A 24 -13.88 13.20 -1.19
C ARG A 24 -13.61 11.71 -0.95
N HIS A 25 -12.43 11.35 -0.44
CA HIS A 25 -12.06 9.97 -0.14
C HIS A 25 -13.09 9.32 0.78
N LEU A 26 -13.34 9.93 1.94
CA LEU A 26 -14.29 9.41 2.93
C LEU A 26 -15.72 9.26 2.38
N SER A 27 -16.15 10.14 1.47
CA SER A 27 -17.47 10.02 0.83
C SER A 27 -17.59 8.88 -0.19
N MET A 28 -16.45 8.44 -0.76
CA MET A 28 -16.38 7.40 -1.79
C MET A 28 -16.01 6.04 -1.20
N THR A 29 -15.31 6.01 -0.07
CA THR A 29 -14.88 4.78 0.59
C THR A 29 -16.09 3.95 0.98
N LYS A 30 -16.04 2.68 0.61
CA LYS A 30 -17.02 1.67 1.03
C LYS A 30 -16.40 0.83 2.12
N ASP A 31 -17.06 0.71 3.26
CA ASP A 31 -16.60 -0.16 4.33
C ASP A 31 -16.55 -1.62 3.88
N TRP A 32 -15.54 -2.32 4.39
CA TRP A 32 -15.34 -3.76 4.24
C TRP A 32 -14.40 -4.24 5.33
N HIS A 33 -14.50 -5.52 5.69
CA HIS A 33 -13.66 -6.12 6.70
C HIS A 33 -12.87 -7.31 6.15
N PRO A 34 -11.59 -7.48 6.52
CA PRO A 34 -10.79 -8.62 6.08
C PRO A 34 -11.46 -9.99 6.27
N HIS A 35 -12.14 -10.19 7.40
CA HIS A 35 -12.76 -11.47 7.73
C HIS A 35 -13.91 -11.88 6.80
N ASP A 36 -14.48 -10.95 6.02
CA ASP A 36 -15.53 -11.26 5.05
C ASP A 36 -14.99 -11.92 3.76
N TYR A 37 -13.65 -11.97 3.60
CA TYR A 37 -12.97 -12.41 2.37
C TYR A 37 -12.06 -13.63 2.59
N VAL A 38 -12.21 -14.33 3.71
CA VAL A 38 -11.40 -15.49 4.07
C VAL A 38 -12.31 -16.71 4.23
N PRO A 39 -12.00 -17.87 3.62
CA PRO A 39 -12.81 -19.08 3.75
C PRO A 39 -12.50 -19.79 5.08
N TRP A 40 -13.02 -19.24 6.19
CA TRP A 40 -12.69 -19.72 7.53
C TRP A 40 -12.97 -21.21 7.76
N ASP A 41 -13.94 -21.79 7.04
CA ASP A 41 -14.27 -23.23 7.07
C ASP A 41 -13.11 -24.13 6.61
N ASP A 42 -12.16 -23.61 5.82
CA ASP A 42 -10.97 -24.35 5.38
C ASP A 42 -9.87 -24.40 6.47
N GLY A 43 -10.00 -23.55 7.48
CA GLY A 43 -9.03 -23.39 8.56
C GLY A 43 -8.92 -24.64 9.45
N ARG A 44 -7.68 -25.06 9.71
CA ARG A 44 -7.39 -26.17 10.63
C ARG A 44 -6.02 -26.00 11.29
N ASN A 45 -5.91 -26.51 12.51
CA ASN A 45 -4.71 -26.37 13.35
C ASN A 45 -3.42 -26.84 12.65
N PHE A 46 -2.32 -26.15 12.94
CA PHE A 46 -0.94 -26.61 12.67
C PHE A 46 -0.47 -27.55 13.78
N ALA A 47 0.69 -28.18 13.62
CA ALA A 47 1.16 -29.24 14.52
C ALA A 47 1.28 -28.80 15.99
N ALA A 48 1.69 -27.55 16.23
CA ALA A 48 1.80 -26.97 17.57
C ALA A 48 0.49 -26.98 18.38
N LEU A 49 -0.66 -26.97 17.69
CA LEU A 49 -2.00 -27.06 18.30
C LEU A 49 -2.69 -28.41 17.96
N GLY A 50 -1.91 -29.47 17.73
CA GLY A 50 -2.41 -30.82 17.53
C GLY A 50 -2.99 -31.11 16.13
N GLY A 51 -2.73 -30.24 15.15
CA GLY A 51 -3.10 -30.48 13.76
C GLY A 51 -1.93 -31.00 12.93
N ILE A 52 -1.89 -30.60 11.66
CA ILE A 52 -0.89 -31.05 10.68
C ILE A 52 -0.23 -29.81 10.10
N ASP A 53 1.10 -29.82 9.96
CA ASP A 53 1.81 -28.72 9.33
C ASP A 53 1.52 -28.65 7.82
N TRP A 54 2.00 -27.57 7.21
CA TRP A 54 1.85 -27.35 5.78
C TRP A 54 2.63 -28.42 4.99
N ASP A 55 2.07 -28.79 3.84
CA ASP A 55 2.71 -29.63 2.81
C ASP A 55 2.37 -29.03 1.44
N PRO A 56 3.28 -29.08 0.44
CA PRO A 56 3.04 -28.53 -0.89
C PRO A 56 1.74 -28.98 -1.56
N GLY A 57 1.28 -30.21 -1.31
CA GLY A 57 0.05 -30.76 -1.88
C GLY A 57 -1.24 -30.16 -1.30
N GLN A 58 -1.14 -29.34 -0.24
CA GLN A 58 -2.29 -28.66 0.36
C GLN A 58 -2.67 -27.38 -0.39
N SER A 59 -1.75 -26.81 -1.17
CA SER A 59 -2.00 -25.58 -1.93
C SER A 59 -2.68 -25.87 -3.28
N THR A 60 -3.75 -25.13 -3.56
CA THR A 60 -4.41 -25.10 -4.88
C THR A 60 -3.82 -24.04 -5.82
N LEU A 61 -3.02 -23.10 -5.30
CA LEU A 61 -2.40 -22.04 -6.08
C LEU A 61 -1.27 -22.55 -6.97
N SER A 62 -1.20 -22.02 -8.20
CA SER A 62 -0.04 -22.19 -9.08
C SER A 62 1.19 -21.49 -8.52
N ASP A 63 2.39 -21.89 -8.93
CA ASP A 63 3.64 -21.25 -8.45
C ASP A 63 3.70 -19.75 -8.81
N THR A 64 3.16 -19.37 -9.98
CA THR A 64 3.02 -17.96 -10.36
C THR A 64 2.07 -17.21 -9.42
N ALA A 65 0.93 -17.80 -9.06
CA ALA A 65 0.00 -17.18 -8.13
C ALA A 65 0.59 -17.05 -6.73
N LYS A 66 1.32 -18.06 -6.25
CA LYS A 66 2.04 -18.00 -4.97
C LYS A 66 3.06 -16.87 -4.97
N ALA A 67 3.91 -16.79 -6.00
CA ALA A 67 4.91 -15.75 -6.11
C ALA A 67 4.28 -14.34 -6.11
N ALA A 68 3.19 -14.16 -6.85
CA ALA A 68 2.47 -12.90 -6.91
C ALA A 68 1.80 -12.53 -5.57
N MET A 69 1.11 -13.47 -4.92
CA MET A 69 0.52 -13.27 -3.59
C MET A 69 1.56 -12.95 -2.51
N ILE A 70 2.68 -13.68 -2.49
CA ILE A 70 3.78 -13.42 -1.55
C ILE A 70 4.37 -12.03 -1.79
N THR A 71 4.62 -11.66 -3.05
CA THR A 71 5.18 -10.34 -3.38
C THR A 71 4.25 -9.21 -2.95
N ASN A 72 2.96 -9.34 -3.26
CA ASN A 72 1.96 -8.37 -2.85
C ASN A 72 1.88 -8.28 -1.33
N LEU A 73 1.72 -9.40 -0.62
CA LEU A 73 1.65 -9.41 0.84
C LEU A 73 2.91 -8.82 1.50
N LEU A 74 4.11 -9.17 1.03
CA LEU A 74 5.34 -8.60 1.60
C LEU A 74 5.44 -7.08 1.38
N THR A 75 4.91 -6.59 0.26
CA THR A 75 4.79 -5.15 0.01
C THR A 75 3.86 -4.54 1.06
N GLU A 76 2.63 -5.06 1.22
CA GLU A 76 1.66 -4.56 2.22
C GLU A 76 2.18 -4.64 3.66
N ASP A 77 2.86 -5.74 4.03
CA ASP A 77 3.43 -5.93 5.37
C ASP A 77 4.49 -4.86 5.72
N ASN A 78 5.12 -4.24 4.72
CA ASN A 78 6.11 -3.20 4.94
C ASN A 78 5.50 -1.82 5.22
N LEU A 79 4.18 -1.75 5.44
CA LEU A 79 3.44 -0.56 5.88
C LEU A 79 4.14 0.25 6.98
N PRO A 80 4.79 -0.34 8.02
CA PRO A 80 5.52 0.46 9.00
C PRO A 80 6.62 1.34 8.40
N SER A 81 7.31 0.86 7.35
CA SER A 81 8.29 1.66 6.62
C SER A 81 7.62 2.77 5.82
N TYR A 82 6.51 2.47 5.13
CA TYR A 82 5.81 3.46 4.31
C TYR A 82 5.15 4.55 5.14
N HIS A 83 4.55 4.17 6.28
CA HIS A 83 3.99 5.12 7.24
C HIS A 83 5.08 6.06 7.77
N ARG A 84 6.26 5.54 8.12
CA ARG A 84 7.40 6.37 8.55
C ARG A 84 7.79 7.37 7.46
N GLU A 85 7.97 6.93 6.22
CA GLU A 85 8.34 7.81 5.12
C GLU A 85 7.27 8.90 4.89
N ILE A 86 5.98 8.56 4.92
CA ILE A 86 4.91 9.57 4.77
C ILE A 86 4.88 10.52 5.97
N ALA A 87 4.95 10.00 7.20
CA ALA A 87 4.92 10.82 8.41
C ALA A 87 6.12 11.77 8.54
N GLU A 88 7.26 11.45 7.92
CA GLU A 88 8.44 12.32 7.87
C GLU A 88 8.26 13.52 6.92
N HIS A 89 7.43 13.40 5.88
CA HIS A 89 7.25 14.44 4.85
C HIS A 89 5.93 15.21 4.94
N PHE A 90 4.97 14.72 5.73
CA PHE A 90 3.64 15.29 5.88
C PHE A 90 3.43 15.83 7.31
N SER A 91 2.54 16.81 7.46
CA SER A 91 2.08 17.21 8.79
C SER A 91 1.23 16.10 9.42
N LEU A 92 1.36 15.89 10.73
CA LEU A 92 0.50 14.99 11.50
C LEU A 92 -0.73 15.70 12.09
N ASP A 93 -0.91 16.98 11.76
CA ASP A 93 -2.06 17.79 12.15
C ASP A 93 -3.01 17.99 10.95
N GLY A 94 -4.24 18.44 11.24
CA GLY A 94 -5.19 18.88 10.22
C GLY A 94 -5.62 17.78 9.23
N ALA A 95 -5.79 18.17 7.97
CA ALA A 95 -6.17 17.27 6.90
C ALA A 95 -5.06 16.27 6.58
N TRP A 96 -3.79 16.69 6.64
CA TRP A 96 -2.65 15.79 6.44
C TRP A 96 -2.61 14.68 7.48
N GLY A 97 -2.69 15.03 8.77
CA GLY A 97 -2.71 14.04 9.85
C GLY A 97 -3.89 13.09 9.73
N THR A 98 -5.06 13.62 9.36
CA THR A 98 -6.26 12.82 9.10
C THR A 98 -6.03 11.84 7.95
N TRP A 99 -5.41 12.29 6.85
CA TRP A 99 -5.07 11.44 5.72
C TRP A 99 -4.08 10.35 6.11
N VAL A 100 -2.94 10.70 6.72
CA VAL A 100 -1.90 9.75 7.13
C VAL A 100 -2.51 8.65 8.00
N GLY A 101 -3.29 9.02 9.02
CA GLY A 101 -3.94 8.06 9.89
C GLY A 101 -4.96 7.19 9.16
N ARG A 102 -5.79 7.77 8.30
CA ARG A 102 -6.83 7.05 7.56
C ARG A 102 -6.25 6.09 6.53
N TRP A 103 -5.29 6.55 5.72
CA TRP A 103 -4.60 5.75 4.71
C TRP A 103 -3.88 4.57 5.38
N THR A 104 -3.10 4.81 6.44
CA THR A 104 -2.40 3.72 7.16
C THR A 104 -3.38 2.69 7.74
N ALA A 105 -4.52 3.13 8.30
CA ALA A 105 -5.53 2.20 8.80
C ALA A 105 -6.18 1.37 7.68
N GLU A 106 -6.35 1.95 6.49
CA GLU A 106 -6.89 1.25 5.33
C GLU A 106 -5.90 0.23 4.77
N GLU A 107 -4.64 0.63 4.55
CA GLU A 107 -3.56 -0.24 4.09
C GLU A 107 -3.33 -1.45 4.99
N ASN A 108 -3.43 -1.27 6.31
CA ASN A 108 -3.25 -2.37 7.24
C ASN A 108 -4.29 -3.50 7.03
N LYS A 109 -5.46 -3.23 6.44
CA LYS A 109 -6.42 -4.28 6.09
C LYS A 109 -5.90 -5.17 4.95
N HIS A 110 -5.07 -4.65 4.05
CA HIS A 110 -4.59 -5.35 2.86
C HIS A 110 -3.68 -6.52 3.23
N SER A 111 -2.68 -6.27 4.09
CA SER A 111 -1.80 -7.32 4.59
C SER A 111 -2.57 -8.37 5.41
N ILE A 112 -3.47 -7.93 6.29
CA ILE A 112 -4.30 -8.84 7.12
C ILE A 112 -5.09 -9.80 6.23
N VAL A 113 -5.85 -9.29 5.26
CA VAL A 113 -6.73 -10.15 4.45
C VAL A 113 -5.94 -11.14 3.59
N MET A 114 -4.83 -10.70 2.99
CA MET A 114 -3.99 -11.58 2.17
C MET A 114 -3.30 -12.64 3.01
N ARG A 115 -2.78 -12.26 4.20
CA ARG A 115 -2.15 -13.19 5.13
C ARG A 115 -3.15 -14.24 5.61
N ASP A 116 -4.32 -13.80 6.06
CA ASP A 116 -5.34 -14.70 6.58
C ASP A 116 -5.81 -15.67 5.50
N TYR A 117 -6.05 -15.18 4.27
CA TYR A 117 -6.35 -16.03 3.13
C TYR A 117 -5.26 -17.10 2.92
N LEU A 118 -3.98 -16.70 2.84
CA LEU A 118 -2.88 -17.63 2.59
C LEU A 118 -2.70 -18.68 3.69
N VAL A 119 -2.87 -18.29 4.95
CA VAL A 119 -2.72 -19.18 6.11
C VAL A 119 -3.92 -20.13 6.22
N VAL A 120 -5.15 -19.62 6.09
CA VAL A 120 -6.37 -20.42 6.22
C VAL A 120 -6.50 -21.42 5.08
N THR A 121 -6.27 -20.99 3.83
CA THR A 121 -6.30 -21.88 2.66
C THR A 121 -5.07 -22.76 2.54
N ARG A 122 -4.02 -22.51 3.34
CA ARG A 122 -2.71 -23.16 3.22
C ARG A 122 -2.10 -23.00 1.83
N GLY A 123 -2.35 -21.85 1.20
CA GLY A 123 -1.92 -21.53 -0.17
C GLY A 123 -0.40 -21.43 -0.34
N VAL A 124 0.35 -21.18 0.75
CA VAL A 124 1.82 -21.18 0.79
C VAL A 124 2.32 -21.74 2.13
N ASP A 125 3.61 -22.06 2.20
CA ASP A 125 4.27 -22.39 3.46
C ASP A 125 4.25 -21.17 4.40
N PRO A 126 3.52 -21.24 5.52
CA PRO A 126 3.41 -20.12 6.45
C PRO A 126 4.73 -19.84 7.17
N VAL A 127 5.60 -20.83 7.39
CA VAL A 127 6.89 -20.61 8.05
C VAL A 127 7.83 -19.85 7.13
N ALA A 128 7.90 -20.26 5.86
CA ALA A 128 8.70 -19.55 4.86
C ALA A 128 8.20 -18.10 4.66
N LEU A 129 6.88 -17.91 4.60
CA LEU A 129 6.27 -16.59 4.48
C LEU A 129 6.63 -15.67 5.65
N GLU A 130 6.50 -16.15 6.88
CA GLU A 130 6.81 -15.36 8.09
C GLU A 130 8.31 -15.02 8.18
N ASN A 131 9.20 -15.94 7.79
CA ASN A 131 10.64 -15.66 7.68
C ASN A 131 10.95 -14.60 6.60
N ALA A 132 10.28 -14.68 5.46
CA ALA A 132 10.41 -13.68 4.40
C ALA A 132 9.93 -12.30 4.88
N ARG A 133 8.80 -12.24 5.61
CA ARG A 133 8.29 -11.01 6.22
C ARG A 133 9.31 -10.40 7.18
N MET A 134 9.88 -11.21 8.08
CA MET A 134 10.91 -10.73 9.03
C MET A 134 12.10 -10.14 8.28
N THR A 135 12.55 -10.79 7.21
CA THR A 135 13.66 -10.29 6.39
C THR A 135 13.28 -8.97 5.70
N HIS A 136 12.13 -8.93 5.03
CA HIS A 136 11.69 -7.79 4.25
C HIS A 136 11.46 -6.55 5.13
N MET A 137 10.71 -6.69 6.23
CA MET A 137 10.41 -5.58 7.13
C MET A 137 11.65 -5.10 7.91
N THR A 138 12.60 -5.98 8.23
CA THR A 138 13.85 -5.57 8.90
C THR A 138 14.73 -4.75 7.97
N ASN A 139 14.79 -5.10 6.69
CA ASN A 139 15.50 -4.30 5.68
C ASN A 139 14.80 -2.95 5.45
N GLY A 140 13.47 -2.92 5.63
CA GLY A 140 12.65 -1.74 5.49
C GLY A 140 12.59 -1.21 4.07
N PHE A 141 12.13 0.03 3.94
CA PHE A 141 12.12 0.78 2.69
C PHE A 141 12.74 2.16 2.93
N ALA A 142 13.61 2.57 2.00
CA ALA A 142 14.20 3.89 1.95
C ALA A 142 14.31 4.31 0.46
N PRO A 143 13.45 5.21 -0.03
CA PRO A 143 13.64 5.79 -1.35
C PRO A 143 14.90 6.67 -1.25
N GLY A 144 15.92 6.39 -2.07
CA GLY A 144 17.25 7.02 -1.97
C GLY A 144 17.20 8.53 -1.69
N GLY A 145 18.05 8.98 -0.76
CA GLY A 145 17.87 10.20 0.04
C GLY A 145 17.68 11.56 -0.67
N ASN A 146 17.20 12.51 0.14
CA ASN A 146 16.74 13.88 -0.17
C ASN A 146 15.52 13.96 -1.12
N ALA A 147 14.58 13.04 -0.99
CA ALA A 147 13.25 13.21 -1.56
C ALA A 147 12.50 14.26 -0.72
N GLY A 148 11.96 15.31 -1.35
CA GLY A 148 11.05 16.24 -0.68
C GLY A 148 9.59 15.80 -0.79
N LEU A 149 8.65 16.56 -0.23
CA LEU A 149 7.20 16.25 -0.31
C LEU A 149 6.74 15.87 -1.73
N LEU A 150 7.18 16.61 -2.75
CA LEU A 150 6.78 16.36 -4.15
C LEU A 150 7.28 15.02 -4.68
N ASP A 151 8.50 14.62 -4.32
CA ASP A 151 9.08 13.34 -4.71
C ASP A 151 8.33 12.20 -4.03
N SER A 152 8.00 12.35 -2.74
CA SER A 152 7.22 11.39 -1.97
C SER A 152 5.79 11.24 -2.52
N VAL A 153 5.05 12.33 -2.74
CA VAL A 153 3.69 12.28 -3.31
C VAL A 153 3.72 11.67 -4.73
N SER A 154 4.73 12.02 -5.54
CA SER A 154 4.88 11.46 -6.89
C SER A 154 5.16 9.96 -6.84
N TYR A 155 6.09 9.54 -5.99
CA TYR A 155 6.44 8.13 -5.78
C TYR A 155 5.21 7.33 -5.36
N VAL A 156 4.48 7.78 -4.33
CA VAL A 156 3.30 7.06 -3.83
C VAL A 156 2.20 7.03 -4.89
N THR A 157 1.97 8.11 -5.65
CA THR A 157 1.00 8.10 -6.77
C THR A 157 1.27 6.96 -7.77
N PHE A 158 2.53 6.73 -8.13
CA PHE A 158 2.90 5.64 -9.03
C PHE A 158 2.83 4.27 -8.37
N GLN A 159 3.24 4.18 -7.10
CA GLN A 159 3.20 2.93 -6.34
C GLN A 159 1.76 2.42 -6.21
N GLU A 160 0.81 3.28 -5.83
CA GLU A 160 -0.63 2.97 -5.69
C GLU A 160 -1.28 2.51 -7.01
N LEU A 161 -0.83 3.08 -8.14
CA LEU A 161 -1.26 2.60 -9.46
C LEU A 161 -0.68 1.21 -9.77
N ALA A 162 0.58 0.98 -9.41
CA ALA A 162 1.28 -0.28 -9.67
C ALA A 162 0.70 -1.42 -8.83
N THR A 163 0.47 -1.22 -7.54
CA THR A 163 -0.17 -2.16 -6.61
C THR A 163 -1.58 -2.48 -7.05
N ARG A 164 -2.40 -1.48 -7.41
CA ARG A 164 -3.73 -1.70 -8.01
C ARG A 164 -3.69 -2.67 -9.20
N VAL A 165 -2.76 -2.46 -10.13
CA VAL A 165 -2.60 -3.34 -11.30
C VAL A 165 -2.12 -4.73 -10.87
N SER A 166 -1.16 -4.79 -9.94
CA SER A 166 -0.64 -6.04 -9.40
C SER A 166 -1.75 -6.86 -8.76
N HIS A 167 -2.47 -6.31 -7.77
CA HIS A 167 -3.57 -6.98 -7.07
C HIS A 167 -4.63 -7.52 -8.03
N ARG A 168 -5.06 -6.71 -9.00
CA ARG A 168 -6.06 -7.15 -9.99
C ARG A 168 -5.58 -8.30 -10.86
N ASN A 169 -4.30 -8.33 -11.21
CA ASN A 169 -3.73 -9.41 -12.02
C ASN A 169 -3.47 -10.67 -11.18
N THR A 170 -3.01 -10.50 -9.94
CA THR A 170 -2.83 -11.58 -8.97
C THR A 170 -4.15 -12.30 -8.70
N GLY A 171 -5.25 -11.57 -8.50
CA GLY A 171 -6.58 -12.16 -8.27
C GLY A 171 -7.01 -13.12 -9.38
N LYS A 172 -6.79 -12.71 -10.65
CA LYS A 172 -7.05 -13.57 -11.81
C LYS A 172 -6.08 -14.76 -11.90
N ALA A 173 -4.80 -14.53 -11.60
CA ALA A 173 -3.77 -15.56 -11.67
C ALA A 173 -3.97 -16.67 -10.62
N CYS A 174 -4.59 -16.36 -9.48
CA CYS A 174 -4.94 -17.33 -8.44
C CYS A 174 -5.92 -18.41 -8.94
N GLY A 175 -6.81 -18.08 -9.89
CA GLY A 175 -7.86 -19.00 -10.32
C GLY A 175 -8.87 -19.35 -9.22
N ASP A 176 -8.91 -18.57 -8.13
CA ASP A 176 -9.79 -18.73 -6.97
C ASP A 176 -10.78 -17.54 -6.89
N PRO A 177 -12.10 -17.77 -6.92
CA PRO A 177 -13.11 -16.72 -6.82
C PRO A 177 -13.07 -15.91 -5.51
N ILE A 178 -12.53 -16.45 -4.42
CA ILE A 178 -12.36 -15.74 -3.16
C ILE A 178 -11.17 -14.80 -3.27
N ALA A 179 -10.02 -15.29 -3.75
CA ALA A 179 -8.84 -14.45 -3.99
C ALA A 179 -9.13 -13.31 -4.99
N ASP A 180 -9.86 -13.60 -6.07
CA ASP A 180 -10.23 -12.59 -7.08
C ASP A 180 -11.10 -11.48 -6.47
N ARG A 181 -12.12 -11.86 -5.68
CA ARG A 181 -12.98 -10.87 -4.98
C ARG A 181 -12.22 -10.08 -3.92
N MET A 182 -11.37 -10.73 -3.15
CA MET A 182 -10.52 -10.11 -2.13
C MET A 182 -9.58 -9.09 -2.75
N LEU A 183 -8.82 -9.47 -3.78
CA LEU A 183 -7.84 -8.57 -4.41
C LEU A 183 -8.51 -7.49 -5.27
N ALA A 184 -9.71 -7.74 -5.80
CA ALA A 184 -10.52 -6.69 -6.40
C ALA A 184 -10.95 -5.62 -5.38
N ARG A 185 -11.18 -6.01 -4.11
CA ARG A 185 -11.49 -5.08 -3.03
C ARG A 185 -10.29 -4.26 -2.62
N VAL A 186 -9.12 -4.88 -2.45
CA VAL A 186 -7.85 -4.18 -2.19
C VAL A 186 -7.54 -3.20 -3.33
N ALA A 187 -7.59 -3.65 -4.58
CA ALA A 187 -7.38 -2.79 -5.75
C ALA A 187 -8.38 -1.62 -5.87
N ALA A 188 -9.54 -1.69 -5.22
CA ALA A 188 -10.48 -0.58 -5.16
C ALA A 188 -10.06 0.49 -4.16
N ASP A 189 -9.49 0.11 -3.02
CA ASP A 189 -8.93 1.04 -2.01
C ASP A 189 -7.73 1.78 -2.61
N GLU A 190 -6.80 1.06 -3.23
CA GLU A 190 -5.61 1.58 -3.95
C GLU A 190 -5.98 2.61 -5.04
N ASN A 191 -7.11 2.41 -5.71
CA ASN A 191 -7.60 3.38 -6.68
C ASN A 191 -8.05 4.70 -6.01
N LEU A 192 -8.66 4.63 -4.82
CA LEU A 192 -9.04 5.83 -4.07
C LEU A 192 -7.81 6.55 -3.52
N HIS A 193 -6.83 5.80 -3.00
CA HIS A 193 -5.54 6.30 -2.54
C HIS A 193 -4.74 6.97 -3.65
N MET A 194 -4.58 6.31 -4.81
CA MET A 194 -3.99 6.90 -6.02
C MET A 194 -4.68 8.22 -6.40
N MET A 195 -6.01 8.31 -6.33
CA MET A 195 -6.71 9.55 -6.66
C MET A 195 -6.40 10.68 -5.67
N PHE A 196 -6.20 10.38 -4.38
CA PHE A 196 -5.76 11.36 -3.41
C PHE A 196 -4.38 11.93 -3.82
N TYR A 197 -3.37 11.07 -3.94
CA TYR A 197 -2.00 11.51 -4.24
C TYR A 197 -1.88 12.17 -5.61
N ARG A 198 -2.59 11.66 -6.64
CA ARG A 198 -2.66 12.29 -7.96
C ARG A 198 -3.17 13.73 -7.89
N ASN A 199 -4.22 13.98 -7.10
CA ASN A 199 -4.80 15.31 -6.99
C ASN A 199 -3.87 16.26 -6.23
N ILE A 200 -3.20 15.78 -5.18
CA ILE A 200 -2.14 16.54 -4.49
C ILE A 200 -1.00 16.87 -5.45
N CYS A 201 -0.47 15.90 -6.19
CA CYS A 201 0.56 16.13 -7.21
C CYS A 201 0.13 17.19 -8.22
N GLY A 202 -1.12 17.13 -8.71
CA GLY A 202 -1.66 18.10 -9.65
C GLY A 202 -1.65 19.52 -9.09
N ALA A 203 -2.22 19.72 -7.90
CA ALA A 203 -2.24 21.02 -7.23
C ALA A 203 -0.83 21.53 -6.90
N ALA A 204 0.07 20.63 -6.52
CA ALA A 204 1.44 20.98 -6.18
C ALA A 204 2.23 21.47 -7.41
N LEU A 205 1.95 20.93 -8.60
CA LEU A 205 2.53 21.42 -9.86
C LEU A 205 2.02 22.82 -10.25
N ASP A 206 0.80 23.19 -9.86
CA ASP A 206 0.24 24.53 -10.13
C ASP A 206 0.91 25.61 -9.27
N VAL A 207 1.23 25.30 -8.00
CA VAL A 207 1.83 26.25 -7.04
C VAL A 207 3.36 26.22 -7.04
N SER A 208 3.96 25.07 -7.37
CA SER A 208 5.41 24.87 -7.43
C SER A 208 5.80 24.09 -8.70
N PRO A 209 5.68 24.70 -9.90
CA PRO A 209 6.00 24.05 -11.16
C PRO A 209 7.49 23.68 -11.24
N ILE A 210 7.78 22.44 -11.61
CA ILE A 210 9.14 21.94 -11.83
C ILE A 210 9.83 22.81 -12.89
N ARG A 211 10.89 23.53 -12.50
CA ARG A 211 11.79 24.11 -13.50
C ARG A 211 12.59 22.98 -14.16
N PRO A 212 12.75 22.97 -15.50
CA PRO A 212 13.70 22.07 -16.12
C PRO A 212 15.06 22.33 -15.48
N SER A 213 15.67 21.28 -14.92
CA SER A 213 16.95 21.34 -14.23
C SER A 213 17.95 22.10 -15.10
N GLY A 214 18.22 23.36 -14.74
CA GLY A 214 19.32 24.11 -15.31
C GLY A 214 20.57 23.38 -14.87
N ARG A 215 21.21 22.65 -15.78
CA ARG A 215 22.59 22.21 -15.57
C ARG A 215 23.38 23.47 -15.23
N SER A 216 23.86 23.56 -13.99
CA SER A 216 24.92 24.50 -13.65
C SER A 216 26.05 24.28 -14.65
N PRO A 217 26.54 25.32 -15.36
CA PRO A 217 27.80 25.18 -16.08
C PRO A 217 28.84 24.91 -14.99
N ARG A 218 29.42 23.71 -15.01
CA ARG A 218 30.59 23.41 -14.19
C ARG A 218 31.68 24.38 -14.66
N CYS A 219 32.19 25.19 -13.73
CA CYS A 219 33.47 25.89 -13.90
C CYS A 219 34.60 24.88 -14.11
#